data_AF-A0A3E0U1N3-F1
#
_entry.id   AF-A0A3E0U1N3-F1
#
_cell.length_a   1.000
_cell.length_b   1.000
_cell.length_c   1.000
_cell.angle_alpha   90.00
_cell.angle_beta   90.00
_cell.angle_gamma   90.00
#
_symmetry.space_group_name_H-M   'P 1'
#
loop_
_entity.id
_entity.type
_entity.pdbx_description
1 polymer ?
#
loop_
_entity_poly.entity_id
_entity_poly.type
_entity_poly.pdbx_seq_one_letter_code
_entity_poly.pdbx_strand_id
1 'polypeptide(L)'
;MKLNKLIMIGAVAIVSNAAQANNSIEDKLSQSVSKTATLTQQTKAEFGAYKVEPALQLVPASIADTKNVVAAKGAMSVVTGNSSDIVSKGSVVRNTLTNELTTLTGNIIVLLAKDADASAVAAQAGMRVVSVFPGTDLVVFGAIPGNDLVDAFNSLNKSSLALSSKVEVTDTLFTAQ
;
A
#
# COMPACT_ATOMS: atom_id res chain seq x y z
N MET A 1 59.92 -13.40 -50.38
CA MET A 1 59.51 -12.27 -51.25
C MET A 1 58.21 -11.70 -50.73
N LYS A 2 58.14 -10.37 -50.65
CA LYS A 2 56.96 -9.58 -50.23
C LYS A 2 55.87 -9.65 -51.29
N LEU A 3 54.59 -9.59 -50.90
CA LEU A 3 53.55 -8.93 -51.68
C LEU A 3 52.41 -8.44 -50.77
N ASN A 4 52.38 -7.12 -50.56
CA ASN A 4 51.20 -6.37 -50.11
C ASN A 4 50.13 -6.42 -51.20
N LYS A 5 48.85 -6.61 -50.86
CA LYS A 5 47.72 -5.92 -51.51
C LYS A 5 46.54 -5.71 -50.56
N LEU A 6 46.07 -4.47 -50.58
CA LEU A 6 44.92 -3.85 -49.93
C LEU A 6 43.70 -3.95 -50.88
N ILE A 7 42.54 -4.47 -50.44
CA ILE A 7 41.22 -4.33 -51.13
C ILE A 7 40.13 -4.41 -50.02
N MET A 8 39.50 -3.30 -49.61
CA MET A 8 38.25 -2.68 -50.11
C MET A 8 36.94 -3.37 -49.67
N ILE A 9 36.27 -2.69 -48.73
CA ILE A 9 34.83 -2.55 -48.39
C ILE A 9 33.83 -3.49 -49.10
N GLY A 10 33.07 -4.25 -48.31
CA GLY A 10 31.82 -4.89 -48.73
C GLY A 10 30.69 -4.59 -47.73
N ALA A 11 29.67 -3.87 -48.19
CA ALA A 11 28.45 -3.60 -47.43
C ALA A 11 27.61 -4.89 -47.30
N VAL A 12 27.21 -5.24 -46.08
CA VAL A 12 26.29 -6.36 -45.82
C VAL A 12 24.87 -5.89 -46.11
N ALA A 13 24.29 -6.37 -47.20
CA ALA A 13 22.85 -6.27 -47.46
C ALA A 13 22.13 -7.36 -46.65
N ILE A 14 21.43 -6.96 -45.59
CA ILE A 14 20.53 -7.88 -44.87
C ILE A 14 19.22 -7.94 -45.66
N VAL A 15 18.99 -9.05 -46.36
CA VAL A 15 17.70 -9.34 -46.99
C VAL A 15 16.81 -9.98 -45.93
N SER A 16 16.05 -9.17 -45.21
CA SER A 16 15.01 -9.67 -44.31
C SER A 16 13.76 -9.99 -45.13
N ASN A 17 13.43 -11.27 -45.22
CA ASN A 17 12.19 -11.76 -45.82
C ASN A 17 10.98 -11.23 -45.05
N ALA A 18 10.17 -10.38 -45.68
CA ALA A 18 8.83 -10.05 -45.18
C ALA A 18 7.87 -11.17 -45.58
N ALA A 19 7.55 -12.06 -44.63
CA ALA A 19 6.39 -12.93 -44.75
C ALA A 19 5.13 -12.09 -44.55
N GLN A 20 4.41 -11.79 -45.63
CA GLN A 20 3.11 -11.16 -45.57
C GLN A 20 2.07 -12.24 -45.23
N ALA A 21 1.63 -12.29 -43.97
CA ALA A 21 0.44 -13.01 -43.57
C ALA A 21 -0.79 -12.15 -43.90
N ASN A 22 -1.55 -12.58 -44.90
CA ASN A 22 -2.82 -11.99 -45.28
C ASN A 22 -3.88 -12.40 -44.25
N ASN A 23 -4.19 -11.52 -43.29
CA ASN A 23 -5.31 -11.71 -42.37
C ASN A 23 -6.33 -10.60 -42.60
N SER A 24 -7.35 -10.93 -43.39
CA SER A 24 -8.60 -10.18 -43.50
C SER A 24 -9.35 -10.22 -42.16
N ILE A 25 -8.96 -9.37 -41.22
CA ILE A 25 -9.74 -8.97 -40.04
C ILE A 25 -9.59 -7.44 -39.85
N GLU A 26 -9.69 -6.71 -40.96
CA GLU A 26 -9.93 -5.27 -40.94
C GLU A 26 -11.45 -5.07 -40.91
N ASP A 27 -12.07 -5.09 -39.73
CA ASP A 27 -13.22 -4.20 -39.42
C ASP A 27 -13.76 -4.27 -37.97
N LYS A 28 -13.06 -4.89 -37.01
CA LYS A 28 -13.53 -4.94 -35.60
C LYS A 28 -12.50 -4.58 -34.53
N LEU A 29 -11.36 -4.01 -34.92
CA LEU A 29 -10.28 -3.65 -33.98
C LEU A 29 -9.99 -2.14 -33.91
N SER A 30 -10.89 -1.29 -34.42
CA SER A 30 -10.74 0.18 -34.36
C SER A 30 -11.48 0.85 -33.20
N GLN A 31 -12.04 0.06 -32.26
CA GLN A 31 -12.45 0.56 -30.95
C GLN A 31 -11.57 -0.05 -29.86
N SER A 32 -10.25 0.04 -30.01
CA SER A 32 -9.40 0.10 -28.83
C SER A 32 -9.66 1.45 -28.18
N VAL A 33 -10.66 1.51 -27.30
CA VAL A 33 -10.73 2.56 -26.29
C VAL A 33 -9.39 2.47 -25.58
N SER A 34 -8.47 3.37 -25.94
CA SER A 34 -7.32 3.65 -25.09
C SER A 34 -7.90 4.11 -23.77
N LYS A 35 -8.11 3.16 -22.85
CA LYS A 35 -8.02 3.45 -21.44
C LYS A 35 -6.58 3.90 -21.26
N THR A 36 -6.35 5.18 -21.49
CA THR A 36 -5.27 5.89 -20.86
C THR A 36 -5.53 5.69 -19.38
N ALA A 37 -4.94 4.63 -18.82
CA ALA A 37 -4.85 4.48 -17.38
C ALA A 37 -4.16 5.77 -16.95
N THR A 38 -4.93 6.69 -16.39
CA THR A 38 -4.38 7.82 -15.69
C THR A 38 -3.52 7.16 -14.62
N LEU A 39 -2.21 7.14 -14.82
CA LEU A 39 -1.24 6.88 -13.77
C LEU A 39 -1.49 8.02 -12.77
N THR A 40 -2.50 7.84 -11.92
CA THR A 40 -2.73 8.65 -10.75
C THR A 40 -1.39 8.71 -10.06
N GLN A 41 -0.84 9.92 -9.93
CA GLN A 41 0.40 10.19 -9.23
C GLN A 41 0.46 9.25 -8.03
N GLN A 42 1.44 8.36 -8.03
CA GLN A 42 1.56 7.30 -7.05
C GLN A 42 1.79 7.99 -5.70
N THR A 43 0.70 8.23 -4.97
CA THR A 43 0.72 8.90 -3.69
C THR A 43 1.53 8.04 -2.75
N LYS A 44 2.56 8.64 -2.14
CA LYS A 44 3.46 7.94 -1.22
C LYS A 44 2.63 7.33 -0.08
N ALA A 45 2.74 6.02 0.10
CA ALA A 45 2.18 5.33 1.26
C ALA A 45 3.04 5.63 2.51
N GLU A 46 2.41 5.81 3.68
CA GLU A 46 3.14 5.92 4.95
C GLU A 46 3.52 4.55 5.52
N PHE A 47 2.73 3.49 5.25
CA PHE A 47 3.04 2.13 5.64
C PHE A 47 2.40 1.12 4.69
N GLY A 48 3.14 0.07 4.32
CA GLY A 48 2.69 -0.92 3.35
C GLY A 48 2.16 -0.27 2.06
N ALA A 49 0.91 -0.55 1.71
CA ALA A 49 0.21 0.04 0.58
C ALA A 49 -0.77 1.17 0.97
N TYR A 50 -0.72 1.68 2.19
CA TYR A 50 -1.74 2.59 2.70
C TYR A 50 -1.23 4.02 2.83
N LYS A 51 -2.10 4.94 2.42
CA LYS A 51 -1.98 6.37 2.66
C LYS A 51 -2.95 6.82 3.76
N VAL A 52 -2.55 7.68 4.68
CA VAL A 52 -3.45 8.31 5.66
C VAL A 52 -4.30 9.41 5.00
N GLU A 53 -5.59 9.45 5.33
CA GLU A 53 -6.53 10.47 4.86
C GLU A 53 -7.02 11.30 6.06
N PRO A 54 -6.23 12.31 6.51
CA PRO A 54 -6.47 12.99 7.79
C PRO A 54 -7.77 13.80 7.83
N ALA A 55 -8.27 14.24 6.66
CA ALA A 55 -9.53 14.98 6.52
C ALA A 55 -10.77 14.07 6.41
N LEU A 56 -10.61 12.74 6.49
CA LEU A 56 -11.70 11.78 6.43
C LEU A 56 -11.94 11.12 7.78
N GLN A 57 -13.21 10.86 8.09
CA GLN A 57 -13.62 10.22 9.32
C GLN A 57 -14.67 9.14 9.05
N LEU A 58 -14.67 8.08 9.84
CA LEU A 58 -15.68 7.03 9.78
C LEU A 58 -16.75 7.28 10.85
N VAL A 59 -18.01 7.45 10.43
CA VAL A 59 -19.16 7.69 11.32
C VAL A 59 -20.27 6.69 11.01
N PRO A 60 -21.16 6.36 11.96
CA PRO A 60 -22.36 5.58 11.67
C PRO A 60 -23.20 6.24 10.57
N ALA A 61 -23.68 5.46 9.61
CA ALA A 61 -24.49 5.97 8.49
C ALA A 61 -25.78 6.67 8.96
N SER A 62 -26.29 6.31 10.14
CA SER A 62 -27.49 6.92 10.75
C SER A 62 -27.32 8.37 11.18
N ILE A 63 -26.08 8.84 11.36
CA ILE A 63 -25.78 10.21 11.81
C ILE A 63 -24.96 11.01 10.79
N ALA A 64 -24.67 10.42 9.62
CA ALA A 64 -23.89 11.06 8.58
C ALA A 64 -24.72 12.14 7.86
N ASP A 65 -24.18 13.35 7.72
CA ASP A 65 -24.73 14.32 6.77
C ASP A 65 -24.39 13.86 5.35
N THR A 66 -25.42 13.56 4.56
CA THR A 66 -25.31 13.06 3.20
C THR A 66 -24.49 13.96 2.28
N LYS A 67 -24.41 15.26 2.59
CA LYS A 67 -23.60 16.23 1.83
C LYS A 67 -22.09 16.03 1.98
N ASN A 68 -21.67 15.41 3.08
CA ASN A 68 -20.26 15.22 3.42
C ASN A 68 -19.78 13.78 3.20
N VAL A 69 -20.67 12.86 2.78
CA VAL A 69 -20.31 11.46 2.55
C VAL A 69 -19.46 11.32 1.29
N VAL A 70 -18.29 10.70 1.44
CA VAL A 70 -17.38 10.37 0.32
C VAL A 70 -17.43 8.90 -0.06
N ALA A 71 -17.80 8.02 0.87
CA ALA A 71 -17.96 6.59 0.65
C ALA A 71 -18.87 5.95 1.71
N ALA A 72 -19.46 4.80 1.37
CA ALA A 72 -20.22 3.97 2.31
C ALA A 72 -19.49 2.64 2.54
N LYS A 73 -19.46 2.17 3.80
CA LYS A 73 -18.87 0.90 4.21
C LYS A 73 -19.77 0.20 5.22
N GLY A 74 -20.71 -0.61 4.72
CA GLY A 74 -21.71 -1.30 5.54
C GLY A 74 -22.59 -0.31 6.32
N ALA A 75 -22.67 -0.47 7.64
CA ALA A 75 -23.41 0.44 8.53
C ALA A 75 -22.69 1.76 8.84
N MET A 76 -21.51 1.99 8.24
CA MET A 76 -20.69 3.18 8.44
C MET A 76 -20.58 3.99 7.14
N SER A 77 -20.37 5.29 7.28
CA SER A 77 -20.08 6.23 6.21
C SER A 77 -18.73 6.88 6.44
N VAL A 78 -17.94 7.00 5.39
CA VAL A 78 -16.75 7.85 5.40
C VAL A 78 -17.20 9.24 4.99
N VAL A 79 -16.91 10.23 5.82
CA VAL A 79 -17.29 11.63 5.61
C VAL A 79 -16.08 12.54 5.61
N THR A 80 -16.18 13.69 4.94
CA THR A 80 -15.25 14.80 5.16
C THR A 80 -15.48 15.39 6.54
N GLY A 81 -14.39 15.61 7.28
CA GLY A 81 -14.43 16.13 8.64
C GLY A 81 -13.24 17.05 8.93
N ASN A 82 -13.06 17.37 10.21
CA ASN A 82 -11.89 18.11 10.65
C ASN A 82 -10.64 17.25 10.49
N SER A 83 -9.58 17.84 9.94
CA SER A 83 -8.28 17.18 9.84
C SER A 83 -7.75 16.86 11.24
N SER A 84 -7.26 15.64 11.43
CA SER A 84 -6.52 15.25 12.63
C SER A 84 -5.05 15.06 12.28
N ASP A 85 -4.16 15.65 13.09
CA ASP A 85 -2.72 15.47 12.95
C ASP A 85 -2.24 14.16 13.60
N ILE A 86 -3.05 13.56 14.47
CA ILE A 86 -2.75 12.29 15.13
C ILE A 86 -3.44 11.15 14.38
N VAL A 87 -2.65 10.17 13.95
CA VAL A 87 -3.10 8.91 13.35
C VAL A 87 -3.31 7.88 14.45
N SER A 88 -4.55 7.42 14.62
CA SER A 88 -4.93 6.52 15.72
C SER A 88 -5.96 5.48 15.28
N LYS A 89 -6.49 4.71 16.23
CA LYS A 89 -7.57 3.75 15.97
C LYS A 89 -8.75 4.45 15.31
N GLY A 90 -9.23 3.90 14.21
CA GLY A 90 -10.36 4.44 13.45
C GLY A 90 -9.98 5.52 12.43
N SER A 91 -8.73 6.01 12.42
CA SER A 91 -8.25 6.90 11.36
C SER A 91 -8.44 6.23 10.00
N VAL A 92 -8.91 7.02 9.04
CA VAL A 92 -9.22 6.57 7.68
C VAL A 92 -7.94 6.53 6.85
N VAL A 93 -7.77 5.47 6.10
CA VAL A 93 -6.62 5.26 5.22
C VAL A 93 -7.10 4.76 3.86
N ARG A 94 -6.35 5.08 2.83
CA ARG A 94 -6.60 4.70 1.44
C ARG A 94 -5.55 3.71 0.99
N ASN A 95 -5.96 2.57 0.48
CA ASN A 95 -5.05 1.66 -0.20
C ASN A 95 -4.63 2.32 -1.54
N THR A 96 -3.34 2.55 -1.75
CA THR A 96 -2.81 3.24 -2.93
C THR A 96 -2.83 2.35 -4.18
N LEU A 97 -3.02 1.04 -4.03
CA LEU A 97 -3.11 0.08 -5.12
C LEU A 97 -4.57 -0.09 -5.60
N THR A 98 -5.53 -0.16 -4.67
CA THR A 98 -6.95 -0.41 -5.00
C THR A 98 -7.81 0.86 -4.97
N ASN A 99 -7.29 1.96 -4.42
CA ASN A 99 -7.99 3.21 -4.16
C ASN A 99 -9.16 3.08 -3.16
N GLU A 100 -9.27 1.95 -2.45
CA GLU A 100 -10.33 1.70 -1.47
C GLU A 100 -10.02 2.37 -0.12
N LEU A 101 -11.08 2.79 0.57
CA LEU A 101 -11.01 3.40 1.89
C LEU A 101 -11.29 2.38 3.00
N THR A 102 -10.47 2.44 4.03
CA THR A 102 -10.55 1.55 5.20
C THR A 102 -10.12 2.29 6.46
N THR A 103 -10.07 1.59 7.58
CA THR A 103 -9.71 2.17 8.88
C THR A 103 -8.62 1.38 9.57
N LEU A 104 -7.86 2.08 10.40
CA LEU A 104 -6.87 1.48 11.28
C LEU A 104 -7.53 0.82 12.49
N THR A 105 -7.08 -0.39 12.84
CA THR A 105 -7.54 -1.05 14.08
C THR A 105 -6.91 -0.44 15.33
N GLY A 106 -5.82 0.32 15.14
CA GLY A 106 -4.98 0.87 16.20
C GLY A 106 -3.91 -0.10 16.69
N ASN A 107 -3.71 -1.22 15.99
CA ASN A 107 -2.71 -2.22 16.35
C ASN A 107 -1.55 -2.28 15.35
N ILE A 108 -0.38 -2.70 15.84
CA ILE A 108 0.78 -3.08 15.05
C ILE A 108 1.17 -4.50 15.43
N ILE A 109 1.27 -5.38 14.44
CA ILE A 109 1.82 -6.72 14.60
C ILE A 109 3.33 -6.61 14.43
N VAL A 110 4.09 -7.14 15.38
CA VAL A 110 5.56 -7.04 15.39
C VAL A 110 6.17 -8.42 15.52
N LEU A 111 7.17 -8.69 14.70
CA LEU A 111 8.12 -9.78 14.91
C LEU A 111 9.32 -9.21 15.66
N LEU A 112 9.48 -9.63 16.91
CA LEU A 112 10.56 -9.19 17.77
C LEU A 112 11.89 -9.82 17.37
N ALA A 113 12.97 -9.11 17.69
CA ALA A 113 14.30 -9.72 17.71
C ALA A 113 14.37 -10.78 18.82
N LYS A 114 15.25 -11.76 18.63
CA LYS A 114 15.45 -12.83 19.60
C LYS A 114 15.73 -12.25 21.00
N ASP A 115 15.08 -12.82 22.01
CA ASP A 115 15.22 -12.46 23.42
C ASP A 115 14.80 -11.00 23.77
N ALA A 116 14.16 -10.28 22.84
CA ALA A 116 13.66 -8.93 23.12
C ALA A 116 12.42 -8.97 24.03
N ASP A 117 12.40 -8.11 25.05
CA ASP A 117 11.26 -7.99 25.95
C ASP A 117 10.13 -7.17 25.30
N ALA A 118 8.97 -7.81 25.09
CA ALA A 118 7.82 -7.20 24.44
C ALA A 118 7.33 -5.92 25.14
N SER A 119 7.38 -5.87 26.47
CA SER A 119 6.89 -4.74 27.24
C SER A 119 7.82 -3.53 27.11
N ALA A 120 9.14 -3.75 27.16
CA ALA A 120 10.14 -2.73 26.94
C ALA A 120 10.07 -2.16 25.51
N VAL A 121 9.91 -3.02 24.50
CA VAL A 121 9.77 -2.60 23.11
C VAL A 121 8.48 -1.78 22.92
N ALA A 122 7.37 -2.24 23.48
CA ALA A 122 6.10 -1.50 23.43
C ALA A 122 6.25 -0.11 24.07
N ALA A 123 6.85 -0.02 25.27
CA ALA A 123 7.07 1.23 25.97
C ALA A 123 7.96 2.21 25.17
N GLN A 124 9.03 1.71 24.55
CA GLN A 124 9.90 2.53 23.69
C GLN A 124 9.16 3.12 22.49
N ALA A 125 8.21 2.38 21.93
CA ALA A 125 7.36 2.84 20.84
C ALA A 125 6.14 3.66 21.30
N GLY A 126 5.98 3.91 22.60
CA GLY A 126 4.80 4.59 23.14
C GLY A 126 3.51 3.77 22.97
N MET A 127 3.60 2.46 23.03
CA MET A 127 2.49 1.54 22.83
C MET A 127 2.27 0.66 24.07
N ARG A 128 1.12 -0.02 24.12
CA ARG A 128 0.87 -1.09 25.09
C ARG A 128 0.95 -2.45 24.43
N VAL A 129 1.31 -3.47 25.20
CA VAL A 129 1.17 -4.87 24.77
C VAL A 129 -0.32 -5.25 24.79
N VAL A 130 -0.81 -5.75 23.66
CA VAL A 130 -2.19 -6.27 23.51
C VAL A 130 -2.18 -7.79 23.60
N SER A 131 -1.23 -8.43 22.92
CA SER A 131 -1.08 -9.88 22.92
C SER A 131 0.37 -10.28 22.69
N VAL A 132 0.75 -11.42 23.25
CA VAL A 132 2.02 -12.12 23.00
C VAL A 132 1.66 -13.53 22.60
N PHE A 133 2.29 -14.06 21.55
CA PHE A 133 2.05 -15.42 21.08
C PHE A 133 3.15 -16.35 21.60
N PRO A 134 2.88 -17.18 22.63
CA PRO A 134 3.92 -17.99 23.27
C PRO A 134 4.57 -18.98 22.28
N GLY A 135 5.87 -19.21 22.46
CA GLY A 135 6.65 -20.07 21.55
C GLY A 135 6.96 -19.40 20.20
N THR A 136 6.65 -18.12 20.05
CA THR A 136 7.00 -17.31 18.88
C THR A 136 7.54 -15.95 19.34
N ASP A 137 8.18 -15.23 18.41
CA ASP A 137 8.61 -13.85 18.62
C ASP A 137 7.54 -12.84 18.14
N LEU A 138 6.29 -13.28 17.93
CA LEU A 138 5.19 -12.44 17.46
C LEU A 138 4.44 -11.80 18.63
N VAL A 139 4.17 -10.51 18.48
CA VAL A 139 3.41 -9.71 19.44
C VAL A 139 2.48 -8.75 18.73
N VAL A 140 1.42 -8.33 19.43
CA VAL A 140 0.52 -7.27 18.99
C VAL A 140 0.65 -6.12 19.96
N PHE A 141 1.00 -4.95 19.44
CA PHE A 141 1.01 -3.70 20.19
C PHE A 141 -0.19 -2.85 19.81
N GLY A 142 -0.76 -2.14 20.79
CA GLY A 142 -1.90 -1.25 20.61
C GLY A 142 -1.53 0.19 20.91
N ALA A 143 -1.99 1.13 20.07
CA ALA A 143 -1.79 2.56 20.29
C ALA A 143 -2.49 3.02 21.58
N ILE A 144 -1.77 3.82 22.36
CA ILE A 144 -2.27 4.51 23.54
C ILE A 144 -2.90 5.85 23.10
N PRO A 145 -3.99 6.33 23.72
CA PRO A 145 -4.57 7.63 23.39
C PRO A 145 -3.52 8.76 23.42
N GLY A 146 -3.52 9.60 22.39
CA GLY A 146 -2.58 10.71 22.24
C GLY A 146 -1.28 10.37 21.51
N ASN A 147 -0.97 9.09 21.30
CA ASN A 147 0.22 8.67 20.56
C ASN A 147 -0.13 8.39 19.09
N ASP A 148 0.77 8.79 18.21
CA ASP A 148 0.63 8.59 16.77
C ASP A 148 1.10 7.18 16.35
N LEU A 149 0.23 6.47 15.63
CA LEU A 149 0.47 5.09 15.20
C LEU A 149 1.56 5.00 14.12
N VAL A 150 1.67 6.00 13.24
CA VAL A 150 2.68 6.04 12.18
C VAL A 150 4.05 6.34 12.78
N ASP A 151 4.13 7.23 13.76
CA ASP A 151 5.37 7.49 14.50
C ASP A 151 5.82 6.26 15.29
N ALA A 152 4.90 5.58 15.97
CA ALA A 152 5.19 4.32 16.68
C ALA A 152 5.70 3.24 15.71
N PHE A 153 5.05 3.06 14.56
CA PHE A 153 5.49 2.16 13.50
C PHE A 153 6.90 2.50 12.98
N ASN A 154 7.17 3.78 12.74
CA ASN A 154 8.48 4.25 12.28
C ASN A 154 9.56 4.05 13.34
N SER A 155 9.24 4.23 14.62
CA SER A 155 10.14 3.95 15.74
C SER A 155 10.51 2.47 15.79
N LEU A 156 9.52 1.57 15.67
CA LEU A 156 9.73 0.13 15.64
C LEU A 156 10.61 -0.30 14.47
N ASN A 157 10.38 0.19 13.26
CA ASN A 157 11.19 -0.18 12.08
C ASN A 157 12.62 0.37 12.10
N LYS A 158 12.90 1.38 12.92
CA LYS A 158 14.27 1.89 13.15
C LYS A 158 14.96 1.20 14.32
N SER A 159 14.22 0.47 15.15
CA SER A 159 14.74 -0.26 16.30
C SER A 159 15.41 -1.55 15.88
N SER A 160 16.50 -1.93 16.56
CA SER A 160 17.10 -3.27 16.42
C SER A 160 16.32 -4.35 17.18
N LEU A 161 15.28 -3.98 17.94
CA LEU A 161 14.48 -4.88 18.76
C LEU A 161 13.25 -5.44 18.01
N ALA A 162 12.94 -4.90 16.83
CA ALA A 162 11.89 -5.41 15.95
C ALA A 162 12.51 -5.79 14.60
N LEU A 163 12.33 -7.05 14.20
CA LEU A 163 12.79 -7.55 12.90
C LEU A 163 11.85 -7.10 11.77
N SER A 164 10.56 -7.00 12.08
CA SER A 164 9.55 -6.52 11.15
C SER A 164 8.33 -6.02 11.91
N SER A 165 7.60 -5.07 11.34
CA SER A 165 6.32 -4.63 11.86
C SER A 165 5.31 -4.40 10.74
N LYS A 166 4.03 -4.56 11.07
CA LYS A 166 2.91 -4.35 10.16
C LYS A 166 1.77 -3.66 10.89
N VAL A 167 1.37 -2.49 10.40
CA VAL A 167 0.17 -1.79 10.86
C VAL A 167 -1.08 -2.58 10.43
N GLU A 168 -2.00 -2.81 11.37
CA GLU A 168 -3.24 -3.54 11.11
C GLU A 168 -4.37 -2.61 10.64
N VAL A 169 -5.03 -3.02 9.55
CA VAL A 169 -6.15 -2.33 8.91
C VAL A 169 -7.38 -3.23 8.87
N THR A 170 -8.57 -2.65 8.86
CA THR A 170 -9.86 -3.38 8.81
C THR A 170 -10.28 -3.72 7.36
N ASP A 171 -9.33 -4.20 6.55
CA ASP A 171 -9.63 -4.58 5.17
C ASP A 171 -10.37 -5.92 5.09
N THR A 172 -11.41 -5.93 4.27
CA THR A 172 -12.13 -7.14 3.92
C THR A 172 -11.41 -7.79 2.74
N LEU A 173 -10.46 -8.68 3.01
CA LEU A 173 -9.68 -9.35 1.97
C LEU A 173 -10.51 -10.34 1.13
N PHE A 174 -11.69 -10.75 1.63
CA PHE A 174 -12.57 -11.70 0.96
C PHE A 174 -14.04 -11.30 1.13
N THR A 175 -14.73 -11.13 0.01
CA THR A 175 -16.20 -11.15 -0.02
C THR A 175 -16.63 -12.61 -0.11
N ALA A 176 -17.44 -13.10 0.82
CA ALA A 176 -18.06 -14.41 0.66
C ALA A 176 -18.90 -14.39 -0.63
N GLN A 177 -18.63 -15.31 -1.55
CA GLN A 177 -19.44 -15.54 -2.75
C GLN A 177 -20.64 -16.42 -2.42
#